data_AF-A0A924YDZ3-F1
#
_entry.id   AF-A0A924YDZ3-F1
#
_cell.length_a   1.000
_cell.length_b   1.000
_cell.length_c   1.000
_cell.angle_alpha   90.00
_cell.angle_beta   90.00
_cell.angle_gamma   90.00
#
_symmetry.space_group_name_H-M   'P 1'
#
loop_
_entity.id
_entity.type
_entity.pdbx_description
1 polymer ?
#
loop_
_entity_poly.entity_id
_entity_poly.type
_entity_poly.pdbx_seq_one_letter_code
_entity_poly.pdbx_strand_id
1 'polypeptide(L)' 'MTQILVDREMRDKMLRSLDGAEFVDDTGTVVGSYVPPLPPSYAPKWMPPPLSAEELERALSGPRYSTEEVLEHLRSL' A
#
# COMPACT_ATOMS: atom_id res chain seq x y z
N MET A 1 23.49 -17.54 4.18
CA MET A 1 22.33 -16.85 3.59
C MET A 1 21.45 -17.92 2.97
N THR A 2 20.33 -18.24 3.60
CA THR A 2 19.45 -19.34 3.18
C THR A 2 18.50 -18.85 2.09
N GLN A 3 18.48 -19.52 0.94
CA GLN A 3 17.51 -19.23 -0.12
C GLN A 3 16.34 -20.22 -0.01
N ILE A 4 15.13 -19.68 0.12
CA ILE A 4 13.89 -20.47 0.13
C ILE A 4 13.22 -20.25 -1.23
N LEU A 5 13.17 -21.31 -2.03
CA LEU A 5 12.49 -21.32 -3.32
C LEU A 5 11.08 -21.86 -3.13
N VAL A 6 10.09 -21.06 -3.50
CA VAL A 6 8.67 -21.39 -3.41
C VAL A 6 8.13 -21.45 -4.83
N ASP A 7 7.51 -22.56 -5.19
CA ASP A 7 6.86 -22.69 -6.48
C ASP A 7 5.50 -21.95 -6.51
N ARG A 8 4.91 -21.86 -7.69
CA ARG A 8 3.63 -21.17 -7.89
C ARG A 8 2.49 -21.82 -7.11
N GLU A 9 2.45 -23.15 -7.03
CA GLU A 9 1.37 -23.87 -6.37
C GLU A 9 1.40 -23.66 -4.86
N MET A 10 2.60 -23.71 -4.27
CA MET A 10 2.86 -23.43 -2.87
C MET A 10 2.54 -21.97 -2.53
N ARG A 11 2.92 -21.03 -3.39
CA ARG A 11 2.53 -19.62 -3.25
C ARG A 11 1.00 -19.45 -3.22
N ASP A 12 0.28 -20.11 -4.12
CA ASP A 12 -1.17 -20.03 -4.18
C ASP A 12 -1.84 -20.65 -2.94
N LYS A 13 -1.27 -21.74 -2.39
CA LYS A 13 -1.72 -22.33 -1.12
C LYS A 13 -1.49 -21.37 0.05
N MET A 14 -0.33 -20.73 0.11
CA MET A 14 0.01 -19.75 1.15
C MET A 14 -0.90 -18.52 1.10
N LEU A 15 -1.24 -18.02 -0.09
CA LEU A 15 -2.18 -16.91 -0.26
C LEU A 15 -3.60 -17.23 0.19
N ARG A 16 -4.00 -18.50 0.16
CA ARG A 16 -5.32 -18.95 0.63
C ARG A 16 -5.35 -19.24 2.13
N SER A 17 -4.19 -19.52 2.74
CA SER A 17 -4.06 -19.70 4.18
C SER A 17 -4.10 -18.33 4.87
N LEU A 18 -5.20 -18.04 5.58
CA LEU A 18 -5.37 -16.78 6.31
C LEU A 18 -4.43 -16.66 7.51
N ASP A 19 -3.83 -17.77 7.95
CA ASP A 19 -3.07 -17.85 9.20
C ASP A 19 -1.57 -17.58 9.04
N GLY A 20 -1.10 -17.32 7.82
CA GLY A 20 0.33 -17.14 7.52
C GLY A 20 1.12 -18.44 7.59
N ALA A 21 2.45 -18.34 7.50
CA ALA A 21 3.36 -19.48 7.58
C ALA A 21 4.72 -19.10 8.13
N GLU A 22 5.36 -20.00 8.87
CA GLU A 22 6.74 -19.87 9.31
C GLU A 22 7.64 -20.83 8.54
N PHE A 23 8.85 -20.37 8.22
CA PHE A 23 9.90 -21.20 7.64
C PHE A 23 10.89 -21.54 8.74
N VAL A 24 11.14 -22.83 8.95
CA VAL A 24 12.08 -23.33 9.95
C VAL A 24 13.27 -24.03 9.30
N ASP A 25 14.42 -23.99 9.95
CA ASP A 25 15.59 -24.80 9.58
C ASP A 25 15.49 -26.23 10.11
N ASP A 26 16.53 -27.03 9.88
CA ASP A 26 16.65 -28.43 10.31
C ASP A 26 16.73 -28.59 11.84
N THR A 27 17.06 -27.53 12.57
CA THR A 27 17.06 -27.49 14.03
C THR A 27 15.72 -27.06 14.62
N GLY A 28 14.77 -26.65 13.76
CA GLY A 28 13.47 -26.10 14.18
C GLY A 28 13.50 -24.60 14.48
N THR A 29 14.58 -23.89 14.12
CA THR A 29 14.69 -22.45 14.31
C THR A 29 13.99 -21.71 13.17
N VAL A 30 13.16 -20.71 13.48
CA VAL A 30 12.47 -19.89 12.48
C VAL A 30 13.48 -19.01 11.74
N VAL A 31 13.57 -19.19 10.43
CA VAL A 31 14.44 -18.41 9.52
C VAL A 31 13.68 -17.33 8.76
N GLY A 32 12.35 -17.35 8.79
CA GLY A 32 11.50 -16.32 8.20
C GLY A 32 10.02 -16.62 8.35
N SER A 33 9.17 -15.65 8.00
CA SER A 33 7.71 -15.82 8.03
C SER A 33 7.04 -15.17 6.82
N TYR A 34 5.91 -15.74 6.43
CA TYR A 34 4.99 -15.21 5.44
C TYR A 34 3.75 -14.65 6.13
N VAL A 35 3.48 -13.37 5.87
CA VAL A 35 2.29 -12.68 6.37
C VAL A 35 1.33 -12.50 5.19
N PRO A 36 0.11 -13.05 5.25
CA PRO A 36 -0.85 -12.92 4.16
C PRO A 36 -1.28 -11.46 4.01
N PRO A 37 -1.58 -11.01 2.78
CA PRO A 37 -2.07 -9.66 2.56
C PRO A 37 -3.43 -9.49 3.24
N LEU A 38 -3.58 -8.44 4.05
CA LEU A 38 -4.85 -8.09 4.67
C LEU A 38 -5.88 -7.69 3.59
N PRO A 39 -7.16 -8.09 3.73
CA PRO A 39 -8.22 -7.61 2.85
C PRO A 39 -8.26 -6.07 2.84
N PRO A 40 -8.65 -5.41 1.73
CA PRO A 40 -8.65 -3.95 1.62
C PRO A 40 -9.44 -3.22 2.71
N SER A 41 -10.44 -3.88 3.31
CA SER A 41 -11.22 -3.34 4.43
C SER A 41 -10.40 -3.12 5.71
N TYR A 42 -9.25 -3.78 5.84
CA TYR A 42 -8.31 -3.65 6.96
C TYR A 42 -7.08 -2.81 6.60
N ALA A 43 -6.95 -2.38 5.34
CA ALA A 43 -5.98 -1.35 5.01
C ALA A 43 -6.47 -0.05 5.66
N PRO A 44 -5.64 0.64 6.49
CA PRO A 44 -6.04 1.91 7.07
C PRO A 44 -6.46 2.83 5.92
N LYS A 45 -7.70 3.33 5.95
CA LYS A 45 -8.15 4.37 5.01
C LYS A 45 -7.12 5.48 5.09
N TRP A 46 -6.39 5.70 3.99
CA TRP A 46 -5.52 6.85 3.89
C TRP A 46 -6.42 8.08 4.01
N MET A 47 -6.34 8.75 5.15
CA MET A 47 -6.97 10.04 5.37
C MET A 47 -5.87 11.06 5.19
N PRO A 48 -6.00 12.00 4.23
CA PRO A 48 -5.07 13.11 4.19
C PRO A 48 -5.11 13.85 5.54
N PRO A 49 -3.97 14.37 6.01
CA PRO A 49 -3.96 15.20 7.20
C PRO A 49 -4.90 16.40 7.01
N PRO A 50 -5.54 16.90 8.08
CA PRO A 50 -6.30 18.14 7.99
C PRO A 50 -5.37 19.27 7.54
N LEU A 51 -5.86 20.13 6.65
CA LEU A 51 -5.11 21.31 6.20
C LEU A 51 -4.81 22.20 7.41
N SER A 52 -3.58 22.74 7.46
CA SER A 52 -3.24 23.80 8.41
C SER A 52 -4.03 25.08 8.12
N ALA A 53 -4.13 25.99 9.10
CA ALA A 53 -4.84 27.26 8.93
C ALA A 53 -4.26 28.09 7.76
N GLU A 54 -2.93 28.09 7.59
CA GLU A 54 -2.23 28.78 6.51
C GLU A 54 -2.55 28.18 5.13
N GLU A 55 -2.62 26.85 5.02
CA GLU A 55 -2.99 26.18 3.77
C GLU A 55 -4.45 26.42 3.42
N LEU A 56 -5.32 26.51 4.42
CA LEU A 56 -6.73 26.81 4.25
C LEU A 56 -6.95 28.24 3.76
N GLU A 57 -6.23 29.22 4.34
CA GLU A 57 -6.23 30.60 3.84
C GLU A 57 -5.67 30.71 2.43
N ARG A 58 -4.60 29.98 2.10
CA ARG A 58 -4.03 29.93 0.76
C ARG A 58 -5.01 29.32 -0.25
N ALA A 59 -5.72 28.26 0.13
CA ALA A 59 -6.75 27.65 -0.71
C ALA A 59 -7.96 28.57 -0.94
N LEU A 60 -8.28 29.42 0.04
CA LEU A 60 -9.39 30.38 -0.06
C LEU A 60 -9.03 31.64 -0.85
N SER A 61 -7.79 32.12 -0.73
CA SER A 61 -7.29 33.36 -1.34
C SER A 61 -6.56 33.17 -2.68
N GLY A 62 -6.16 31.94 -2.99
CA GLY A 62 -5.43 31.61 -4.21
C GLY A 62 -6.29 31.68 -5.47
N PRO A 63 -5.66 31.69 -6.66
CA PRO A 63 -6.36 31.58 -7.93
C PRO A 63 -7.14 30.27 -7.96
N ARG A 64 -8.45 30.34 -8.22
CA ARG A 64 -9.29 29.17 -8.42
C ARG A 64 -9.33 28.87 -9.91
N TYR A 65 -8.75 27.76 -10.30
CA TYR A 65 -8.88 27.23 -11.64
C TYR A 65 -10.06 26.25 -11.68
N SER A 66 -10.89 26.36 -12.69
CA SER A 66 -11.86 25.33 -13.04
C SER A 66 -11.15 24.07 -13.51
N THR A 67 -11.84 22.93 -13.38
CA THR A 67 -11.36 21.66 -13.93
C THR A 67 -11.03 21.79 -15.43
N GLU A 68 -11.80 22.57 -16.17
CA GLU A 68 -11.62 22.78 -17.61
C GLU A 68 -10.31 23.53 -17.92
N GLU A 69 -10.03 24.62 -17.20
CA GLU A 69 -8.77 25.39 -17.35
C GLU A 69 -7.53 24.53 -17.04
N VAL A 70 -7.62 23.69 -16.00
CA VAL A 70 -6.52 22.77 -15.65
C VAL A 70 -6.32 21.73 -16.75
N LEU A 71 -7.40 21.16 -17.29
CA LEU A 71 -7.31 20.15 -18.35
C LEU A 71 -6.78 20.75 -19.66
N GLU A 72 -7.16 21.98 -19.99
CA GLU A 72 -6.64 22.68 -21.15
C GLU A 72 -5.13 22.91 -21.04
N HIS A 73 -4.66 23.40 -19.89
CA HIS A 73 -3.23 23.58 -19.62
C HIS A 73 -2.44 22.27 -19.75
N LEU A 74 -2.92 21.18 -19.13
CA LEU A 74 -2.25 19.88 -19.17
C LEU A 74 -2.17 19.28 -20.57
N ARG A 75 -3.12 19.58 -21.47
CA ARG A 75 -3.08 19.14 -22.86
C ARG A 75 -2.07 19.92 -23.72
N SER A 76 -1.65 21.10 -23.26
CA SER A 76 -0.68 21.94 -23.96
C SER A 76 0.78 21.65 -23.59
N LEU A 77 1.02 20.80 -22.58
CA LEU A 77 2.34 20.30 -22.17
C LEU A 77 2.70 19.03 -22.94
#